data_AF-A0AAW4VPA2-F1
#
_entry.id   AF-A0AAW4VPA2-F1
#
_cell.length_a   1.000
_cell.length_b   1.000
_cell.length_c   1.000
_cell.angle_alpha   90.00
_cell.angle_beta   90.00
_cell.angle_gamma   90.00
#
_symmetry.space_group_name_H-M   'P 1'
#
loop_
_entity.id
_entity.type
_entity.pdbx_description
1 polymer ?
#
loop_
_entity_poly.entity_id
_entity_poly.type
_entity_poly.pdbx_seq_one_letter_code
_entity_poly.pdbx_strand_id
1 'polypeptide(L)'
;MEKTEIKKILKFYKNLNPSTQLNINDREVIEVWCDVFMEYSYEQVRNAIVAFSKKKPFAPSIGEIISNIEVPDYTIELIEPYTVIVSFEDEEYGNFPFRFFNSQEAKKNIEKFKECSYDKESIKMLHEEHVRKRNSSVLTYRGEAKARLEQKLQNQNNKGSRRYDKQSSFSW
;
A
#
# COMPACT_ATOMS: atom_id res chain seq x y z
N MET A 1 6.22 11.34 -15.38
CA MET A 1 5.07 11.01 -16.26
C MET A 1 5.52 10.82 -17.71
N GLU A 2 4.94 9.88 -18.46
CA GLU A 2 5.23 9.70 -19.91
C GLU A 2 4.37 10.60 -20.82
N LYS A 3 4.83 10.82 -22.07
CA LYS A 3 4.07 11.57 -23.11
C LYS A 3 2.63 11.06 -23.30
N THR A 4 2.42 9.75 -23.17
CA THR A 4 1.10 9.11 -23.31
C THR A 4 0.14 9.51 -22.19
N GLU A 5 0.65 9.63 -20.96
CA GLU A 5 -0.09 10.07 -19.78
C GLU A 5 -0.36 11.58 -19.81
N ILE A 6 0.58 12.39 -20.30
CA ILE A 6 0.39 13.84 -20.48
C ILE A 6 -0.76 14.13 -21.44
N LYS A 7 -0.88 13.37 -22.54
CA LYS A 7 -2.05 13.48 -23.43
C LYS A 7 -3.37 13.16 -22.72
N LYS A 8 -3.37 12.22 -21.76
CA LYS A 8 -4.56 11.92 -20.95
C LYS A 8 -4.88 13.09 -20.02
N ILE A 9 -3.87 13.67 -19.36
CA ILE A 9 -4.02 14.86 -18.49
C ILE A 9 -4.55 16.05 -19.30
N LEU A 10 -4.01 16.34 -20.47
CA LEU A 10 -4.46 17.46 -21.31
C LEU A 10 -5.93 17.30 -21.75
N LYS A 11 -6.33 16.08 -22.14
CA LYS A 11 -7.75 15.78 -22.42
C LYS A 11 -8.63 15.98 -21.19
N PHE A 12 -8.19 15.49 -20.03
CA PHE A 12 -8.89 15.68 -18.77
C PHE A 12 -9.05 17.17 -18.40
N TYR A 13 -7.97 17.95 -18.53
CA TYR A 13 -7.96 19.39 -18.29
C TYR A 13 -8.93 20.15 -19.20
N LYS A 14 -8.95 19.83 -20.50
CA LYS A 14 -9.89 20.42 -21.48
C LYS A 14 -11.34 20.07 -21.19
N ASN A 15 -11.60 18.83 -20.76
CA ASN A 15 -12.95 18.39 -20.40
C ASN A 15 -13.48 19.10 -19.15
N LEU A 16 -12.63 19.31 -18.14
CA LEU A 16 -13.00 20.08 -16.94
C LEU A 16 -13.14 21.58 -17.21
N ASN A 17 -12.41 22.09 -18.21
CA ASN A 17 -12.39 23.52 -18.52
C ASN A 17 -12.72 23.74 -20.02
N PRO A 18 -13.98 23.55 -20.46
CA PRO A 18 -14.32 23.58 -21.89
C PRO A 18 -13.97 24.90 -22.58
N SER A 19 -14.02 26.01 -21.84
CA SER A 19 -13.73 27.36 -22.30
C SER A 19 -12.24 27.67 -22.48
N THR A 20 -11.34 26.78 -22.06
CA THR A 20 -9.89 27.00 -22.25
C THR A 20 -9.54 27.07 -23.74
N GLN A 21 -8.66 28.00 -24.11
CA GLN A 21 -8.13 28.11 -25.49
C GLN A 21 -6.95 27.16 -25.73
N LEU A 22 -6.59 26.34 -24.74
CA LEU A 22 -5.47 25.41 -24.84
C LEU A 22 -5.67 24.40 -25.99
N ASN A 23 -4.76 24.42 -26.97
CA ASN A 23 -4.73 23.43 -28.03
C ASN A 23 -4.02 22.16 -27.56
N ILE A 24 -4.80 21.20 -27.05
CA ILE A 24 -4.27 19.95 -26.46
C ILE A 24 -3.62 18.99 -27.47
N ASN A 25 -3.76 19.26 -28.77
CA ASN A 25 -3.12 18.48 -29.84
C ASN A 25 -1.84 19.15 -30.34
N ASP A 26 -1.53 20.36 -29.87
CA ASP A 26 -0.31 21.07 -30.22
C ASP A 26 0.91 20.38 -29.61
N ARG A 27 1.94 20.20 -30.44
CA ARG A 27 3.18 19.54 -30.06
C ARG A 27 3.92 20.34 -29.00
N GLU A 28 3.99 21.66 -29.13
CA GLU A 28 4.71 22.52 -28.19
C GLU A 28 4.04 22.49 -26.81
N VAL A 29 2.71 22.54 -26.77
CA VAL A 29 1.93 22.38 -25.53
C VAL A 29 2.22 21.04 -24.85
N ILE A 30 2.24 19.94 -25.63
CA ILE A 30 2.53 18.62 -25.07
C ILE A 30 3.96 18.56 -24.52
N GLU A 31 4.95 19.10 -25.24
CA GLU A 31 6.35 19.09 -24.81
C GLU A 31 6.55 19.91 -23.52
N VAL A 32 5.99 21.13 -23.45
CA VAL A 32 6.05 21.96 -22.22
C VAL A 32 5.42 21.25 -21.03
N TRP A 33 4.24 20.63 -21.21
CA TRP A 33 3.60 19.89 -20.11
C TRP A 33 4.39 18.64 -19.72
N CYS A 34 5.05 17.96 -20.67
CA CYS A 34 5.92 16.84 -20.35
C CYS A 34 7.09 17.28 -19.49
N ASP A 35 7.79 18.35 -19.88
CA ASP A 35 8.98 18.82 -19.17
C ASP A 35 8.62 19.29 -17.75
N VAL A 36 7.49 19.98 -17.59
CA VAL A 36 7.04 20.45 -16.28
C VAL A 36 6.59 19.31 -15.37
N PHE A 37 5.87 18.33 -15.92
CA PHE A 37 5.27 17.24 -15.13
C PHE A 37 6.05 15.92 -15.16
N MET A 38 7.30 15.92 -15.63
CA MET A 38 8.09 14.70 -15.75
C MET A 38 8.36 14.04 -14.39
N GLU A 39 8.50 14.84 -13.33
CA GLU A 39 8.81 14.38 -11.96
C GLU A 39 7.56 13.96 -11.17
N TYR A 40 6.36 14.27 -11.67
CA TYR A 40 5.11 13.96 -10.99
C TYR A 40 4.41 12.73 -11.60
N SER A 41 3.56 12.09 -10.79
CA SER A 41 2.67 11.02 -11.25
C SER A 41 1.40 11.58 -11.90
N TYR A 42 0.76 10.76 -12.73
CA TYR A 42 -0.52 11.11 -13.37
C TYR A 42 -1.58 11.52 -12.33
N GLU A 43 -1.72 10.73 -11.25
CA GLU A 43 -2.71 11.00 -10.22
C GLU A 43 -2.41 12.27 -9.43
N GLN A 44 -1.14 12.58 -9.14
CA GLN A 44 -0.75 13.83 -8.47
C GLN A 44 -1.23 15.06 -9.26
N VAL A 45 -0.93 15.10 -10.55
CA VAL A 45 -1.32 16.23 -11.43
C VAL A 45 -2.84 16.28 -11.60
N ARG A 46 -3.49 15.13 -11.79
CA ARG A 46 -4.95 15.04 -11.91
C ARG A 46 -5.66 15.54 -10.64
N ASN A 47 -5.21 15.10 -9.48
CA ASN A 47 -5.79 15.48 -8.19
C ASN A 47 -5.59 16.98 -7.91
N ALA A 48 -4.42 17.53 -8.24
CA ALA A 48 -4.17 18.96 -8.14
C ALA A 48 -5.13 19.80 -8.99
N ILE A 49 -5.38 19.39 -10.25
CA ILE A 49 -6.37 20.04 -11.13
C ILE A 49 -7.77 19.99 -10.49
N VAL A 50 -8.21 18.83 -10.01
CA VAL A 50 -9.52 18.66 -9.37
C VAL A 50 -9.65 19.51 -8.11
N ALA A 51 -8.62 19.50 -7.25
CA ALA A 51 -8.59 20.27 -6.02
C ALA A 51 -8.68 21.78 -6.30
N PHE A 52 -8.00 22.26 -7.35
CA PHE A 52 -8.09 23.65 -7.77
C PHE A 52 -9.48 24.00 -8.30
N SER A 53 -10.05 23.17 -9.18
CA SER A 53 -11.39 23.41 -9.75
C SER A 53 -12.50 23.45 -8.69
N LYS A 54 -12.31 22.84 -7.53
CA LYS A 54 -13.22 22.98 -6.38
C LYS A 54 -13.12 24.34 -5.67
N LYS A 55 -11.96 24.99 -5.74
CA LYS A 55 -11.66 26.26 -5.06
C LYS A 55 -11.97 27.48 -5.93
N LYS A 56 -11.68 27.41 -7.23
CA LYS A 56 -11.81 28.54 -8.15
C LYS A 56 -12.59 28.15 -9.42
N PRO A 57 -13.39 29.07 -10.00
CA PRO A 57 -14.26 28.78 -11.14
C PRO A 57 -13.53 28.82 -12.50
N PHE A 58 -12.22 29.08 -12.53
CA PHE A 58 -11.44 29.20 -13.76
C PHE A 58 -10.41 28.09 -13.89
N ALA A 59 -9.92 27.89 -15.11
CA ALA A 59 -8.95 26.86 -15.41
C ALA A 59 -7.60 27.20 -14.75
N PRO A 60 -6.99 26.25 -14.00
CA PRO A 60 -5.70 26.53 -13.37
C PRO A 60 -4.61 26.71 -14.42
N SER A 61 -3.69 27.64 -14.17
CA SER A 61 -2.42 27.72 -14.89
C SER A 61 -1.48 26.57 -14.49
N ILE A 62 -0.45 26.30 -15.30
CA ILE A 62 0.56 25.26 -14.98
C ILE A 62 1.17 25.50 -13.58
N GLY A 63 1.54 26.73 -13.25
CA GLY A 63 2.09 27.07 -11.93
C GLY A 63 1.11 26.85 -10.78
N GLU A 64 -0.18 27.11 -11.00
CA GLU A 64 -1.23 26.82 -9.99
C GLU A 64 -1.45 25.32 -9.82
N ILE A 65 -1.32 24.52 -10.89
CA ILE A 65 -1.36 23.06 -10.79
C ILE A 65 -0.20 22.59 -9.90
N ILE A 66 1.04 22.98 -10.22
CA ILE A 66 2.23 22.61 -9.43
C ILE A 66 2.05 22.99 -7.95
N SER A 67 1.58 24.22 -7.68
CA SER A 67 1.40 24.71 -6.31
C SER A 67 0.30 23.99 -5.53
N ASN A 68 -0.57 23.22 -6.20
CA ASN A 68 -1.60 22.39 -5.55
C ASN A 68 -1.28 20.89 -5.64
N ILE A 69 -0.12 20.49 -6.14
CA ILE A 69 0.32 19.10 -6.06
C ILE A 69 0.70 18.82 -4.61
N GLU A 70 0.00 17.87 -4.01
CA GLU A 70 0.40 17.29 -2.73
C GLU A 70 1.62 16.40 -2.98
N VAL A 71 2.77 16.85 -2.46
CA VAL A 71 3.98 16.05 -2.38
C VAL A 71 3.93 15.30 -1.05
N PRO A 72 4.09 13.97 -1.04
CA PRO A 72 4.10 13.23 0.21
C PRO A 72 5.30 13.65 1.06
N ASP A 73 5.08 13.89 2.35
CA ASP A 73 6.14 14.21 3.33
C ASP A 73 7.02 13.00 3.71
N TYR A 74 7.06 11.98 2.84
CA TYR A 74 7.77 10.74 3.07
C TYR A 74 8.46 10.21 1.83
N THR A 75 9.55 9.50 2.07
CA THR A 75 10.32 8.78 1.06
C THR A 75 9.92 7.31 1.04
N ILE A 76 10.13 6.66 -0.11
CA ILE A 76 9.83 5.24 -0.30
C ILE A 76 11.09 4.56 -0.82
N GLU A 77 11.61 3.61 -0.06
CA GLU A 77 12.78 2.80 -0.43
C GLU A 77 12.39 1.34 -0.61
N LEU A 78 12.94 0.69 -1.63
CA LEU A 78 12.81 -0.75 -1.83
C LEU A 78 14.10 -1.43 -1.40
N ILE A 79 14.03 -2.24 -0.35
CA ILE A 79 15.11 -3.09 0.14
C ILE A 79 14.87 -4.53 -0.28
N GLU A 80 15.92 -5.18 -0.79
CA GLU A 80 15.87 -6.59 -1.16
C GLU A 80 15.59 -7.50 0.06
N PRO A 81 14.84 -8.61 -0.10
CA PRO A 81 14.27 -9.07 -1.36
C PRO A 81 13.04 -8.26 -1.79
N TYR A 82 12.04 -8.03 -0.93
CA TYR A 82 10.76 -7.42 -1.29
C TYR A 82 10.18 -6.54 -0.16
N THR A 83 11.01 -5.73 0.47
CA THR A 83 10.60 -4.86 1.58
C THR A 83 10.53 -3.40 1.13
N VAL A 84 9.35 -2.79 1.23
CA VAL A 84 9.15 -1.37 0.95
C VAL A 84 9.19 -0.62 2.28
N ILE A 85 10.11 0.31 2.44
CA ILE A 85 10.20 1.16 3.62
C ILE A 85 9.62 2.52 3.27
N VAL A 86 8.65 2.95 4.06
CA VAL A 86 8.12 4.31 4.03
C VAL A 86 8.73 5.09 5.20
N SER A 87 9.44 6.17 4.92
CA SER A 87 10.18 6.95 5.92
C SER A 87 9.77 8.41 5.85
N PHE A 88 9.44 9.01 7.00
CA PHE A 88 9.21 10.45 7.09
C PHE A 88 10.51 11.16 7.45
N GLU A 89 10.68 12.42 7.05
CA GLU A 89 11.86 13.22 7.44
C GLU A 89 11.95 13.44 8.96
N ASP A 90 10.80 13.35 9.63
CA ASP A 90 10.66 13.48 11.07
C ASP A 90 11.09 12.18 11.78
N GLU A 91 12.28 12.21 12.39
CA GLU A 91 12.89 11.06 13.07
C GLU A 91 12.02 10.47 14.20
N GLU A 92 11.10 11.25 14.81
CA GLU A 92 10.23 10.77 15.89
C GLU A 92 9.23 9.70 15.43
N TYR A 93 8.80 9.73 14.15
CA TYR A 93 7.80 8.82 13.63
C TYR A 93 8.39 7.49 13.11
N GLY A 94 9.69 7.48 12.84
CA GLY A 94 10.44 6.31 12.42
C GLY A 94 10.05 5.77 11.03
N ASN A 95 10.62 4.61 10.72
CA ASN A 95 10.47 3.96 9.43
C ASN A 95 9.37 2.88 9.48
N PHE A 96 8.55 2.79 8.43
CA PHE A 96 7.46 1.82 8.30
C PHE A 96 7.78 0.73 7.27
N PRO A 97 8.30 -0.44 7.67
CA PRO A 97 8.66 -1.51 6.75
C PRO A 97 7.47 -2.40 6.35
N PHE A 98 7.12 -2.42 5.07
CA PHE A 98 6.14 -3.32 4.46
C PHE A 98 6.85 -4.46 3.74
N ARG A 99 6.73 -5.69 4.25
CA ARG A 99 7.40 -6.87 3.67
C ARG A 99 6.42 -7.72 2.88
N PHE A 100 6.72 -7.87 1.59
CA PHE A 100 5.88 -8.62 0.65
C PHE A 100 6.46 -9.99 0.34
N PHE A 101 5.63 -10.86 -0.22
CA PHE A 101 6.03 -12.23 -0.53
C PHE A 101 6.81 -12.32 -1.85
N ASN A 102 6.54 -11.39 -2.77
CA ASN A 102 7.13 -11.35 -4.11
C ASN A 102 7.37 -9.91 -4.57
N SER A 103 8.17 -9.75 -5.64
CA SER A 103 8.53 -8.45 -6.20
C SER A 103 7.36 -7.70 -6.83
N GLN A 104 6.37 -8.42 -7.38
CA GLN A 104 5.22 -7.79 -8.03
C GLN A 104 4.35 -7.06 -7.01
N GLU A 105 4.10 -7.66 -5.85
CA GLU A 105 3.39 -7.04 -4.73
C GLU A 105 4.12 -5.81 -4.18
N ALA A 106 5.43 -5.91 -4.02
CA ALA A 106 6.25 -4.79 -3.57
C ALA A 106 6.15 -3.59 -4.54
N LYS A 107 6.31 -3.84 -5.85
CA LYS A 107 6.19 -2.80 -6.89
C LYS A 107 4.82 -2.12 -6.91
N LYS A 108 3.74 -2.90 -6.85
CA LYS A 108 2.37 -2.37 -6.80
C LYS A 108 2.13 -1.47 -5.59
N ASN A 109 2.68 -1.82 -4.43
CA ASN A 109 2.51 -1.00 -3.23
C ASN A 109 3.35 0.27 -3.28
N ILE A 110 4.54 0.26 -3.88
CA ILE A 110 5.33 1.48 -4.13
C ILE A 110 4.52 2.47 -4.97
N GLU A 111 3.91 2.00 -6.07
CA GLU A 111 3.05 2.83 -6.92
C GLU A 111 1.88 3.41 -6.13
N LYS A 112 1.19 2.57 -5.34
CA LYS A 112 0.08 3.01 -4.50
C LYS A 112 0.48 4.10 -3.48
N PHE A 113 1.63 3.96 -2.82
CA PHE A 113 2.12 4.99 -1.90
C PHE A 113 2.41 6.30 -2.65
N LYS A 114 3.04 6.23 -3.83
CA LYS A 114 3.30 7.43 -4.66
C LYS A 114 2.03 8.12 -5.17
N GLU A 115 0.98 7.36 -5.48
CA GLU A 115 -0.26 7.90 -6.04
C GLU A 115 -1.15 8.59 -5.00
N CYS A 116 -1.22 8.05 -3.78
CA CYS A 116 -2.24 8.46 -2.81
C CYS A 116 -1.79 9.53 -1.81
N SER A 117 -0.51 9.93 -1.80
CA SER A 117 0.05 10.95 -0.88
C SER A 117 -0.49 10.84 0.56
N TYR A 118 -0.39 9.65 1.15
CA TYR A 118 -0.91 9.37 2.50
C TYR A 118 -0.29 10.26 3.58
N ASP A 119 -1.09 10.70 4.54
CA ASP A 119 -0.58 11.34 5.75
C ASP A 119 0.06 10.31 6.71
N LYS A 120 0.80 10.81 7.71
CA LYS A 120 1.49 10.01 8.73
C LYS A 120 0.59 8.99 9.40
N GLU A 121 -0.62 9.40 9.79
CA GLU A 121 -1.59 8.54 10.50
C GLU A 121 -2.08 7.39 9.60
N SER A 122 -2.35 7.68 8.32
CA SER A 122 -2.76 6.67 7.33
C SER A 122 -1.67 5.64 7.07
N ILE A 123 -0.41 6.06 6.92
CA ILE A 123 0.72 5.12 6.74
C ILE A 123 0.86 4.21 7.96
N LYS A 124 0.75 4.75 9.17
CA LYS A 124 0.79 3.98 10.41
C LYS A 124 -0.33 2.93 10.46
N MET A 125 -1.57 3.31 10.17
CA MET A 125 -2.70 2.38 10.13
C MET A 125 -2.50 1.28 9.08
N LEU A 126 -2.05 1.63 7.88
CA LEU A 126 -1.75 0.67 6.81
C LEU A 126 -0.65 -0.31 7.22
N HIS A 127 0.39 0.17 7.91
CA HIS A 127 1.47 -0.66 8.41
C HIS A 127 0.97 -1.64 9.49
N GLU A 128 0.18 -1.17 10.45
CA GLU A 128 -0.41 -2.03 11.47
C GLU A 128 -1.32 -3.12 10.88
N GLU A 129 -2.12 -2.76 9.88
CA GLU A 129 -2.97 -3.72 9.17
C GLU A 129 -2.12 -4.76 8.42
N HIS A 130 -1.07 -4.31 7.74
CA HIS A 130 -0.12 -5.18 7.05
C HIS A 130 0.54 -6.18 8.02
N VAL A 131 1.01 -5.72 9.18
CA VAL A 131 1.60 -6.56 10.22
C VAL A 131 0.57 -7.55 10.77
N ARG A 132 -0.66 -7.11 11.06
CA ARG A 132 -1.75 -7.97 11.51
C ARG A 132 -2.07 -9.07 10.51
N LYS A 133 -2.20 -8.74 9.21
CA LYS A 133 -2.46 -9.71 8.15
C LYS A 133 -1.33 -10.72 7.98
N ARG A 134 -0.07 -10.30 8.14
CA ARG A 134 1.05 -11.25 8.10
C ARG A 134 1.08 -12.17 9.31
N ASN A 135 0.73 -11.65 10.48
CA ASN A 135 0.77 -12.41 11.73
C ASN A 135 -0.47 -13.30 11.94
N SER A 136 -1.58 -13.05 11.25
CA SER A 136 -2.81 -13.84 11.39
C SER A 136 -2.60 -15.32 11.03
N SER A 137 -1.80 -15.59 10.00
CA SER A 137 -1.42 -16.96 9.59
C SER A 137 -0.47 -17.64 10.60
N VAL A 138 0.39 -16.85 11.26
CA VAL A 138 1.29 -17.35 12.32
C VAL A 138 0.50 -17.68 13.59
N LEU A 139 -0.48 -16.85 13.94
CA LEU A 139 -1.37 -17.05 15.09
C LEU A 139 -2.24 -18.30 14.92
N THR A 140 -2.82 -18.52 13.74
CA THR A 140 -3.61 -19.73 13.46
C THR A 140 -2.72 -20.98 13.50
N TYR A 141 -1.55 -20.97 12.86
CA TYR A 141 -0.63 -22.11 12.88
C TYR A 141 -0.17 -22.46 14.31
N ARG A 142 0.15 -21.45 15.13
CA ARG A 142 0.55 -21.66 16.53
C ARG A 142 -0.61 -22.18 17.39
N GLY A 143 -1.83 -21.69 17.14
CA GLY A 143 -3.05 -22.19 17.79
C GLY A 143 -3.33 -23.65 17.46
N GLU A 144 -3.26 -24.03 16.18
CA GLU A 144 -3.44 -25.41 15.74
C GLU A 144 -2.35 -26.34 16.26
N ALA A 145 -1.09 -25.90 16.26
CA ALA A 145 0.02 -26.67 16.80
C ALA A 145 -0.14 -26.91 18.31
N LYS A 146 -0.59 -25.90 19.05
CA LYS A 146 -0.91 -26.02 20.47
C LYS A 146 -2.07 -27.00 20.72
N ALA A 147 -3.16 -26.89 19.95
CA ALA A 147 -4.32 -27.77 20.05
C ALA A 147 -3.96 -29.25 19.75
N ARG A 148 -3.13 -29.49 18.73
CA ARG A 148 -2.62 -30.85 18.42
C ARG A 148 -1.77 -31.42 19.55
N LEU A 149 -0.99 -30.58 20.23
CA LEU A 149 -0.13 -31.00 21.34
C LEU A 149 -0.95 -31.31 22.60
N GLU A 150 -1.95 -30.49 22.91
CA GLU A 150 -2.92 -30.74 24.00
C GLU A 150 -3.70 -32.03 23.78
N GLN A 151 -4.17 -32.28 22.55
CA GLN A 151 -4.86 -33.52 22.20
C GLN A 151 -3.95 -34.75 22.35
N LYS A 152 -2.66 -34.65 21.99
CA LYS A 152 -1.68 -35.72 22.20
C LYS A 152 -1.46 -36.01 23.69
N LEU A 153 -1.36 -34.97 24.53
CA LEU A 153 -1.23 -35.11 25.99
C LEU A 153 -2.46 -35.76 26.62
N GLN A 154 -3.67 -35.34 26.24
CA GLN A 154 -4.91 -35.98 26.69
C GLN A 154 -4.96 -37.47 26.29
N ASN A 155 -4.59 -37.79 25.05
CA ASN A 155 -4.55 -39.17 24.57
C ASN A 155 -3.49 -40.03 25.28
N GLN A 156 -2.36 -39.45 25.68
CA GLN A 156 -1.35 -40.15 26.49
C GLN A 156 -1.85 -40.40 27.92
N ASN A 157 -2.46 -39.39 28.56
CA ASN A 157 -3.03 -39.54 29.90
C ASN A 157 -4.17 -40.57 29.94
N ASN A 158 -4.99 -40.65 28.88
CA ASN A 158 -6.06 -41.64 28.76
C ASN A 158 -5.53 -43.07 28.52
N LYS A 159 -4.36 -43.23 27.89
CA LYS A 159 -3.72 -44.55 27.70
C LYS A 159 -3.05 -45.08 28.97
N GLY A 160 -2.64 -44.21 29.90
CA GLY A 160 -2.09 -44.59 31.20
C GLY A 160 -3.12 -45.09 32.23
N SER A 161 -4.42 -44.94 31.95
CA SER A 161 -5.53 -45.34 32.83
C SER A 161 -5.93 -46.82 32.70
N ARG A 162 -5.55 -47.52 31.62
CA ARG A 162 -5.79 -48.97 31.48
C ARG A 162 -4.72 -49.77 32.24
N ARG A 163 -4.77 -49.73 33.57
CA ARG A 163 -4.12 -50.76 34.39
C ARG A 163 -4.87 -52.06 34.20
N TYR A 164 -4.12 -53.12 33.90
CA TYR A 164 -4.58 -54.48 33.74
C TYR A 164 -5.26 -54.99 35.03
N ASP A 165 -6.55 -55.27 34.99
CA ASP A 165 -7.16 -56.24 35.91
C ASP A 165 -6.90 -57.64 35.35
N LYS A 166 -5.80 -58.26 35.80
CA LYS A 166 -5.63 -59.71 35.68
C LYS A 166 -6.30 -60.37 36.89
N GLN A 167 -7.58 -60.73 36.76
CA GLN A 167 -8.18 -61.78 37.58
C GLN A 167 -8.12 -63.09 36.79
N SER A 168 -7.07 -63.90 37.04
CA SER A 168 -7.05 -65.31 36.67
C SER A 168 -7.52 -66.14 37.86
N SER A 169 -8.65 -66.83 37.73
CA SER A 169 -9.06 -67.88 38.64
C SER A 169 -9.11 -69.20 37.86
N PHE A 170 -8.03 -69.98 37.98
CA PHE A 170 -8.04 -71.42 37.76
C PHE A 170 -8.63 -72.07 39.03
N SER A 171 -9.68 -72.87 38.89
CA SER A 171 -10.08 -73.89 39.87
C SER A 171 -9.91 -75.26 39.23
N TRP A 172 -9.37 -76.18 40.03
CA TRP A 172 -9.26 -77.61 39.76
C TRP A 172 -10.63 -78.27 39.57
#